data_AF-A0A2H3TWR5-F1
#
_entry.id   AF-A0A2H3TWR5-F1
#
_cell.length_a   1.000
_cell.length_b   1.000
_cell.length_c   1.000
_cell.angle_alpha   90.00
_cell.angle_beta   90.00
_cell.angle_gamma   90.00
#
_symmetry.space_group_name_H-M   'P 1'
#
loop_
_entity.id
_entity.type
_entity.pdbx_description
1 polymer ?
#
loop_
_entity_poly.entity_id
_entity_poly.type
_entity_poly.pdbx_seq_one_letter_code
_entity_poly.pdbx_strand_id
1 'polypeptide(L)' 'MAIEIIRATYTEQNALELFLTSIFGQGTATVIWKRGRFHCTIPRGLTEDEKQRMTEVVMMAEHYQNH' A
#
# COMPACT_ATOMS: atom_id res chain seq x y z
N MET A 1 1.14 -14.04 -9.37
CA MET A 1 1.18 -13.37 -8.06
C MET A 1 2.53 -12.70 -7.92
N ALA A 2 2.53 -11.39 -7.66
CA ALA A 2 3.73 -10.60 -7.42
C ALA A 2 3.78 -10.19 -5.94
N ILE A 3 4.99 -10.12 -5.39
CA ILE A 3 5.22 -9.65 -4.02
C ILE A 3 5.92 -8.31 -4.13
N GLU A 4 5.21 -7.24 -3.77
CA GLU A 4 5.79 -5.90 -3.68
C GLU A 4 6.10 -5.60 -2.20
N ILE A 5 7.32 -5.15 -1.94
CA ILE A 5 7.77 -4.77 -0.58
C ILE A 5 7.71 -3.26 -0.48
N ILE A 6 6.81 -2.75 0.35
CA ILE A 6 6.59 -1.33 0.53
C ILE A 6 7.13 -0.90 1.89
N ARG A 7 7.92 0.17 1.88
CA ARG A 7 8.34 0.85 3.11
C ARG A 7 7.30 1.92 3.39
N ALA A 8 6.48 1.69 4.41
CA ALA A 8 5.56 2.67 4.99
C ALA A 8 5.52 2.44 6.51
N THR A 9 5.01 3.40 7.24
CA THR A 9 4.77 3.35 8.69
C THR A 9 3.47 2.59 9.01
N TYR A 10 3.38 2.03 10.22
CA TYR A 10 2.28 1.16 10.63
C TYR A 10 0.89 1.83 10.51
N THR A 11 0.82 3.16 10.66
CA THR A 11 -0.41 3.96 10.55
C THR A 11 -1.00 3.97 9.13
N GLU A 12 -0.23 3.55 8.13
CA GLU A 12 -0.58 3.64 6.72
C GLU A 12 -1.13 2.32 6.17
N GLN A 13 -1.21 1.26 6.98
CA GLN A 13 -1.69 -0.06 6.54
C GLN A 13 -3.11 0.04 5.95
N ASN A 14 -4.02 0.73 6.63
CA ASN A 14 -5.41 0.83 6.19
C ASN A 14 -5.53 1.62 4.87
N ALA A 15 -4.78 2.71 4.72
CA ALA A 15 -4.73 3.47 3.47
C ALA A 15 -4.17 2.63 2.31
N LEU A 16 -3.13 1.85 2.58
CA LEU A 16 -2.52 0.93 1.62
C LEU A 16 -3.47 -0.20 1.22
N GLU A 17 -4.17 -0.82 2.19
CA GLU A 17 -5.18 -1.85 1.91
C GLU A 17 -6.35 -1.31 1.09
N LEU A 18 -6.85 -0.11 1.41
CA LEU A 18 -7.90 0.56 0.65
C LEU A 18 -7.44 0.89 -0.78
N PHE A 19 -6.23 1.41 -0.94
CA PHE A 19 -5.65 1.69 -2.25
C PHE A 19 -5.54 0.43 -3.10
N LEU A 20 -4.93 -0.63 -2.55
CA LEU A 20 -4.77 -1.90 -3.28
C LEU A 20 -6.12 -2.56 -3.60
N THR A 21 -7.09 -2.46 -2.69
CA THR A 21 -8.46 -2.91 -2.92
C THR A 21 -9.14 -2.10 -4.03
N SER A 22 -8.88 -0.80 -4.15
CA SER A 22 -9.40 0.03 -5.23
C SER A 22 -8.81 -0.33 -6.59
N ILE A 23 -7.56 -0.80 -6.65
CA ILE A 23 -6.89 -1.17 -7.90
C ILE A 23 -7.26 -2.59 -8.34
N PHE A 24 -7.24 -3.54 -7.42
CA PHE A 24 -7.36 -4.97 -7.74
C PHE A 24 -8.70 -5.59 -7.38
N GLY A 25 -9.53 -4.89 -6.58
CA GLY A 25 -10.79 -5.40 -6.04
C GLY A 25 -10.64 -6.02 -4.66
N GLN A 26 -11.74 -6.13 -3.92
CA GLN A 26 -11.75 -6.66 -2.57
C GLN A 26 -11.29 -8.12 -2.51
N GLY A 27 -10.41 -8.44 -1.57
CA GLY A 27 -9.90 -9.80 -1.33
C GLY A 27 -8.81 -10.27 -2.31
N THR A 28 -8.34 -9.39 -3.20
CA THR A 28 -7.31 -9.75 -4.19
C THR A 28 -5.90 -9.35 -3.78
N ALA A 29 -5.78 -8.36 -2.88
CA ALA A 29 -4.53 -7.90 -2.31
C ALA A 29 -4.45 -8.28 -0.83
N THR A 30 -3.27 -8.67 -0.37
CA THR A 30 -3.00 -8.96 1.05
C THR A 30 -1.83 -8.13 1.50
N VAL A 31 -2.01 -7.40 2.60
CA VAL A 31 -0.96 -6.57 3.22
C VAL A 31 -0.56 -7.20 4.54
N ILE A 32 0.73 -7.51 4.70
CA ILE A 32 1.26 -8.13 5.92
C ILE A 32 2.44 -7.31 6.43
N TRP A 33 2.39 -6.84 7.67
CA TRP A 33 3.54 -6.22 8.32
C TRP A 33 4.57 -7.27 8.74
N LYS A 34 5.79 -7.19 8.21
CA LYS A 34 6.89 -8.10 8.55
C LYS A 34 8.21 -7.33 8.62
N ARG A 35 8.88 -7.41 9.77
CA ARG A 35 10.22 -6.79 10.00
C ARG A 35 10.27 -5.29 9.68
N GLY A 36 9.23 -4.54 10.06
CA GLY A 36 9.18 -3.08 9.86
C GLY A 36 8.87 -2.64 8.42
N ARG A 37 8.25 -3.52 7.63
CA ARG A 37 7.85 -3.26 6.23
C ARG A 37 6.52 -3.94 5.94
N PHE A 38 5.76 -3.38 5.00
CA PHE A 38 4.60 -4.06 4.45
C PHE A 38 5.02 -4.95 3.29
N HIS A 39 4.66 -6.22 3.40
CA HIS A 39 4.72 -7.18 2.31
C HIS A 39 3.33 -7.26 1.70
N CYS A 40 3.22 -6.78 0.46
CA CYS A 40 1.98 -6.78 -0.28
C CYS A 40 1.99 -7.89 -1.32
N THR A 41 1.07 -8.83 -1.19
CA THR A 41 0.83 -9.86 -2.19
C THR A 41 -0.30 -9.38 -3.08
N ILE A 42 0.00 -9.18 -4.36
CA ILE A 42 -0.93 -8.62 -5.36
C ILE A 42 -0.98 -9.50 -6.61
N PRO A 43 -2.10 -9.50 -7.35
CA PRO A 43 -2.29 -10.39 -8.48
C PRO A 43 -1.31 -10.10 -9.63
N ARG A 44 -1.04 -8.81 -9.88
CA ARG A 44 0.01 -8.31 -10.78
C ARG A 44 0.83 -7.21 -10.09
N GLY A 45 2.04 -6.97 -10.57
CA GLY A 45 2.84 -5.83 -10.11
C GLY A 45 2.14 -4.50 -10.37
N LEU A 46 2.44 -3.49 -9.53
CA LEU A 46 2.01 -2.12 -9.75
C LEU A 46 2.74 -1.53 -10.96
N THR A 47 2.01 -0.76 -11.78
CA THR A 47 2.60 0.07 -12.83
C THR A 47 3.34 1.25 -12.22
N GLU A 48 4.16 1.95 -13.00
CA GLU A 48 4.88 3.13 -12.52
C GLU A 48 3.94 4.25 -12.04
N ASP A 49 2.81 4.48 -12.75
CA ASP A 49 1.76 5.42 -12.33
C ASP A 49 1.12 5.01 -11.00
N GLU A 50 0.80 3.71 -10.82
CA GLU A 50 0.23 3.21 -9.58
C GLU A 50 1.22 3.32 -8.41
N LYS A 51 2.51 3.10 -8.65
CA LYS A 51 3.58 3.27 -7.65
C LYS A 51 3.71 4.73 -7.24
N GLN A 52 3.59 5.66 -8.18
CA GLN A 52 3.65 7.09 -7.90
C GLN A 52 2.44 7.52 -7.05
N ARG A 53 1.22 7.15 -7.46
CA ARG A 53 0.00 7.44 -6.69
C ARG A 53 0.00 6.81 -5.31
N MET A 54 0.50 5.58 -5.19
CA MET A 54 0.62 4.91 -3.90
C MET A 54 1.57 5.68 -2.98
N THR A 55 2.69 6.17 -3.51
CA THR A 55 3.65 6.98 -2.74
C THR A 55 3.02 8.28 -2.27
N GLU A 56 2.22 8.94 -3.13
CA GLU A 56 1.48 10.15 -2.76
C GLU A 56 0.45 9.88 -1.66
N VAL A 57 -0.34 8.81 -1.77
CA VAL A 57 -1.36 8.45 -0.77
C VAL A 57 -0.73 8.11 0.59
N VAL A 58 0.37 7.36 0.58
CA VAL A 58 1.15 6.98 1.76
C VAL A 58 1.75 8.25 2.40
N MET A 59 2.56 9.03 1.67
CA MET A 59 3.13 10.28 2.20
C MET A 59 2.07 11.29 2.68
N MET A 60 0.93 11.42 2.00
CA MET A 60 -0.15 12.31 2.44
C MET A 60 -0.82 11.85 3.74
N ALA A 61 -0.88 10.53 3.99
CA ALA A 61 -1.43 9.99 5.24
C ALA A 61 -0.56 10.35 6.46
N GLU A 62 0.77 10.43 6.31
CA GLU A 62 1.66 10.93 7.37
C GLU A 62 1.39 12.41 7.69
N HIS A 63 1.04 13.22 6.69
CA HIS A 63 0.75 14.65 6.85
C HIS A 63 -0.61 14.95 7.51
N TYR A 64 -1.54 14.00 7.53
CA TYR A 64 -2.90 14.21 8.07
C TYR A 64 -3.02 13.99 9.59
N GLN A 65 -1.95 13.54 10.26
CA GLN A 65 -1.97 13.37 11.72
C GLN A 65 -1.69 14.65 12.54
N ASN A 66 -1.73 15.84 11.92
CA ASN A 66 -1.40 17.09 12.62
C ASN A 66 -2.33 18.27 12.30
N HIS A 67 -3.66 18.04 12.28
CA HIS A 67 -4.64 19.13 12.38
C HIS A 67 -5.84 18.74 13.25
#